data_AF-A0A2S9FYI8-F1
#
_entry.id   AF-A0A2S9FYI8-F1
#
_cell.length_a   1.000
_cell.length_b   1.000
_cell.length_c   1.000
_cell.angle_alpha   90.00
_cell.angle_beta   90.00
_cell.angle_gamma   90.00
#
_symmetry.space_group_name_H-M   'P 1'
#
loop_
_entity.id
_entity.type
_entity.pdbx_description
1 polymer ?
#
loop_
_entity_poly.entity_id
_entity_poly.type
_entity_poly.pdbx_seq_one_letter_code
_entity_poly.pdbx_strand_id
1 'polypeptide(L)' 'MSGSFVHLHNHTEYSMLDGAAKVKPMLAEAQRLEMPAIGMTDHGN' A
#
# COMPACT_ATOMS: atom_id res chain seq x y z
N MET A 1 18.36 -16.94 -1.15
CA MET A 1 16.91 -16.67 -1.03
C MET A 1 16.75 -15.16 -1.13
N SER A 2 16.08 -14.66 -2.17
CA SER A 2 15.56 -13.29 -2.10
C SER A 2 14.49 -13.33 -1.01
N GLY A 3 14.66 -12.52 0.04
CA GLY A 3 13.71 -12.47 1.16
C GLY A 3 12.37 -11.95 0.67
N SER A 4 11.27 -12.47 1.22
CA SER A 4 9.95 -11.87 0.99
C SER A 4 9.94 -10.44 1.50
N PHE A 5 9.29 -9.55 0.75
CA PHE A 5 9.20 -8.13 1.07
C PHE A 5 7.74 -7.67 1.01
N VAL A 6 7.35 -6.83 1.96
CA VAL A 6 6.02 -6.22 2.04
C VAL A 6 6.16 -4.78 2.52
N HIS A 7 5.34 -3.88 1.98
CA HIS A 7 5.21 -2.53 2.52
C HIS A 7 4.17 -2.52 3.64
N LEU A 8 4.56 -2.10 4.83
CA LEU A 8 3.68 -2.02 6.00
C LEU A 8 3.23 -0.58 6.33
N HIS A 9 3.77 0.41 5.63
CA HIS A 9 3.46 1.82 5.84
C HIS A 9 3.22 2.48 4.49
N ASN A 10 1.95 2.67 4.13
CA ASN A 10 1.52 3.29 2.89
C ASN A 10 0.31 4.19 3.14
N HIS A 11 0.24 5.28 2.39
CA HIS A 11 -0.86 6.22 2.40
C HIS A 11 -1.70 6.04 1.14
N THR A 12 -3.02 5.99 1.30
CA THR A 12 -4.00 5.93 0.22
C THR A 12 -4.58 7.31 -0.08
N GLU A 13 -5.49 7.39 -1.04
CA GLU A 13 -6.28 8.59 -1.33
C GLU A 13 -7.08 9.14 -0.12
N TYR A 14 -7.18 8.38 0.99
CA TYR A 14 -7.78 8.84 2.23
C TYR A 14 -6.83 9.67 3.11
N SER A 15 -5.53 9.68 2.83
CA SER A 15 -4.60 10.65 3.40
C SER A 15 -4.74 11.99 2.67
N MET A 16 -5.70 12.81 3.10
CA MET A 16 -6.19 13.97 2.34
C MET A 16 -5.13 15.01 1.92
N LEU A 17 -3.99 15.08 2.60
CA LEU A 17 -2.95 16.08 2.33
C LEU A 17 -1.88 15.60 1.32
N ASP A 18 -1.56 14.31 1.31
CA ASP A 18 -0.40 13.76 0.59
C ASP A 18 -0.64 12.37 -0.04
N GLY A 19 -1.81 11.79 0.19
CA GLY A 19 -2.24 10.49 -0.31
C GLY A 19 -2.64 10.51 -1.78
N ALA A 20 -1.80 9.94 -2.64
CA ALA A 20 -2.06 9.87 -4.09
C ALA A 20 -2.56 8.49 -4.57
N ALA A 21 -2.37 7.44 -3.77
CA ALA A 21 -2.63 6.06 -4.18
C ALA A 21 -4.09 5.66 -3.94
N LYS A 22 -4.85 5.44 -5.02
CA LYS A 22 -6.21 4.89 -4.91
C LYS A 22 -6.17 3.45 -4.40
N VAL A 23 -7.15 3.05 -3.57
CA VAL A 23 -7.11 1.73 -2.91
C VAL A 23 -7.05 0.56 -3.91
N LYS A 24 -7.94 0.54 -4.92
CA LYS A 24 -8.00 -0.58 -5.87
C LYS A 24 -6.72 -0.73 -6.72
N PRO A 25 -6.18 0.34 -7.34
CA PRO A 25 -4.88 0.26 -8.03
C PRO A 25 -3.73 -0.14 -7.11
N MET A 26 -3.69 0.34 -5.87
CA MET A 26 -2.64 -0.01 -4.91
C MET A 26 -2.62 -1.52 -4.60
N LEU A 27 -3.79 -2.12 -4.38
CA LEU A 27 -3.92 -3.57 -4.15
C LEU A 27 -3.55 -4.38 -5.40
N ALA A 28 -3.95 -3.93 -6.59
CA ALA A 28 -3.58 -4.59 -7.84
C ALA A 28 -2.06 -4.59 -8.06
N GLU A 29 -1.38 -3.51 -7.68
CA GLU A 29 0.07 -3.40 -7.79
C GLU A 29 0.79 -4.31 -6.78
N ALA A 30 0.31 -4.37 -5.53
CA ALA A 30 0.83 -5.30 -4.53
C ALA A 30 0.72 -6.77 -5.00
N GLN A 31 -0.42 -7.13 -5.61
CA GLN A 31 -0.62 -8.45 -6.21
C GLN A 31 0.32 -8.71 -7.40
N ARG A 32 0.49 -7.71 -8.29
CA ARG A 32 1.40 -7.80 -9.46
C ARG A 32 2.86 -8.02 -9.02
N LEU A 33 3.25 -7.47 -7.88
CA LEU A 33 4.58 -7.62 -7.29
C LEU A 33 4.73 -8.86 -6.40
N GLU A 34 3.71 -9.74 -6.37
CA GLU A 34 3.69 -10.97 -5.55
C GLU A 34 3.89 -10.70 -4.05
N MET A 35 3.48 -9.51 -3.57
CA MET A 35 3.49 -9.20 -2.15
C MET A 35 2.33 -9.92 -1.47
N PRO A 36 2.57 -10.79 -0.47
CA PRO A 36 1.50 -11.54 0.20
C PRO A 36 0.60 -10.66 1.08
N ALA A 37 1.05 -9.44 1.42
CA ALA A 37 0.32 -8.49 2.23
C ALA A 37 0.77 -7.05 1.92
N ILE A 38 -0.07 -6.08 2.28
CA ILE A 38 0.23 -4.65 2.23
C ILE A 38 -0.44 -3.94 3.42
N GLY A 39 0.31 -3.06 4.09
CA GLY A 39 -0.20 -2.21 5.17
C GLY A 39 -0.75 -0.89 4.64
N MET A 40 -1.87 -0.46 5.21
CA MET A 40 -2.52 0.82 4.95
C MET A 40 -2.51 1.62 6.26
N THR A 41 -1.84 2.77 6.25
CA THR A 41 -1.53 3.58 7.44
C THR A 41 -1.82 5.05 7.16
N ASP A 42 -3.06 5.36 6.79
CA ASP A 42 -3.48 6.71 6.48
C ASP A 42 -3.34 7.67 7.68
N HIS A 43 -3.21 8.97 7.39
CA HIS A 43 -3.05 9.98 8.44
C HIS A 43 -4.33 10.15 9.26
N GLY A 44 -4.32 9.64 10.49
CA GLY A 44 -5.32 9.97 11.52
C GLY A 44 -6.76 9.60 11.19
N ASN A 45 -6.97 8.51 10.43
CA ASN A 45 -8.28 8.04 9.95
C ASN A 45 -8.55 6.59 10.38
#